data_AF-A0AAW1IZW1-F1
#
_entry.id   AF-A0AAW1IZW1-F1
#
_cell.length_a   1.000
_cell.length_b   1.000
_cell.length_c   1.000
_cell.angle_alpha   90.00
_cell.angle_beta   90.00
_cell.angle_gamma   90.00
#
_symmetry.space_group_name_H-M   'P 1'
#
loop_
_entity.id
_entity.type
_entity.pdbx_description
1 polymer ?
#
loop_
_entity_poly.entity_id
_entity_poly.type
_entity_poly.pdbx_seq_one_letter_code
_entity_poly.pdbx_strand_id
1 'polypeptide(L)'
;MSSLWVTVSIVALIHQNVQSLGNSVDRIEAMLMKNSDCYFLCITEHWKSVSQLQTLKIRNFKIAASYCRDERQHGGVAIYVREKIKCCVREKLCNLSIKGVFECAAVDCSINNRRVSVGTIYRPPDGGVSVFFDLLEQFLLGIYKEDTTIIIAGDFNINLLGDSANKVTLVCLMRSFGLSQNHVAQKIVFRLDVVDVTKSRRHFTEPKILDVVDVTKSRRHFTEPKIQEFLTGLSSDDWLEVYNTSSQDVNLQWNRFMAIFTCIFKPRCKFAMEPFYDHLDMHFQ
;
A
#
# COMPACT_ATOMS: atom_id res chain seq x y z
N MET A 1 18.19 -16.62 35.31
CA MET A 1 17.02 -16.08 34.59
C MET A 1 17.51 -15.40 33.33
N SER A 2 17.43 -16.08 32.18
CA SER A 2 17.78 -15.54 30.87
C SER A 2 16.62 -14.66 30.37
N SER A 3 16.85 -13.36 30.25
CA SER A 3 15.91 -12.46 29.57
C SER A 3 15.89 -12.78 28.07
N LEU A 4 14.75 -13.27 27.57
CA LEU A 4 14.49 -13.38 26.13
C LEU A 4 14.24 -11.97 25.59
N TRP A 5 15.22 -11.38 24.92
CA TRP A 5 15.02 -10.19 24.10
C TRP A 5 14.40 -10.62 22.77
N VAL A 6 13.09 -10.36 22.59
CA VAL A 6 12.46 -10.49 21.27
C VAL A 6 12.80 -9.23 20.48
N THR A 7 13.74 -9.34 19.55
CA THR A 7 14.05 -8.26 18.61
C THR A 7 12.96 -8.17 17.54
N VAL A 8 12.13 -7.13 17.62
CA VAL A 8 11.23 -6.77 16.54
C VAL A 8 12.06 -6.20 15.40
N SER A 9 12.15 -6.91 14.27
CA SER A 9 12.81 -6.39 13.08
C SER A 9 11.83 -5.47 12.36
N ILE A 10 12.04 -4.16 12.49
CA ILE A 10 11.26 -3.13 11.79
C ILE A 10 11.83 -2.97 10.38
N VAL A 11 10.96 -2.99 9.37
CA VAL A 11 11.34 -2.64 7.99
C VAL A 11 10.79 -1.25 7.70
N ALA A 12 11.67 -0.26 7.67
CA ALA A 12 11.31 1.11 7.38
C ALA A 12 11.37 1.41 5.87
N LEU A 13 10.31 2.05 5.36
CA LEU A 13 10.19 2.52 3.99
C LEU A 13 9.73 3.98 3.98
N ILE A 14 10.28 4.76 3.05
CA ILE A 14 9.81 6.12 2.77
C ILE A 14 9.28 6.17 1.35
N HIS A 15 8.11 6.77 1.16
CA HIS A 15 7.57 7.11 -0.15
C HIS A 15 7.51 8.63 -0.35
N GLN A 16 7.87 9.10 -1.55
CA GLN A 16 7.80 10.49 -1.94
C GLN A 16 7.34 10.64 -3.40
N ASN A 17 6.25 11.39 -3.61
CA ASN A 17 5.97 11.99 -4.91
C ASN A 17 6.81 13.27 -5.03
N VAL A 18 7.84 13.25 -5.87
CA VAL A 18 8.88 14.30 -5.88
C VAL A 18 8.70 15.36 -6.96
N GLN A 19 7.87 15.09 -7.98
CA GLN A 19 7.63 16.00 -9.11
C GLN A 19 8.93 16.60 -9.68
N SER A 20 9.89 15.72 -10.04
CA SER A 20 11.30 15.98 -10.38
C SER A 20 12.28 15.55 -9.29
N LEU A 21 12.89 14.39 -9.51
CA LEU A 21 13.91 13.85 -8.61
C LEU A 21 15.19 14.69 -8.58
N GLY A 22 15.61 15.22 -9.74
CA GLY A 22 16.87 15.97 -9.87
C GLY A 22 16.92 17.21 -8.98
N ASN A 23 15.78 17.88 -8.78
CA ASN A 23 15.69 19.08 -7.94
C ASN A 23 15.44 18.74 -6.46
N SER A 24 15.28 17.46 -6.13
CA SER A 24 14.87 16.99 -4.80
C SER A 24 15.96 16.19 -4.07
N VAL A 25 17.11 15.94 -4.71
CA VAL A 25 18.17 15.05 -4.19
C VAL A 25 18.64 15.48 -2.80
N ASP A 26 19.09 16.72 -2.63
CA ASP A 26 19.62 17.22 -1.35
C ASP A 26 18.61 17.07 -0.21
N ARG A 27 17.33 17.33 -0.52
CA ARG A 27 16.23 17.24 0.44
C ARG A 27 15.92 15.79 0.81
N ILE A 28 15.94 14.89 -0.17
CA ILE A 28 15.80 13.44 0.05
C ILE A 28 16.96 12.94 0.91
N GLU A 29 18.20 13.35 0.62
CA GLU A 29 19.36 12.95 1.43
C GLU A 29 19.25 13.46 2.87
N ALA A 30 18.85 14.72 3.07
CA ALA A 30 18.60 15.28 4.40
C ALA A 30 17.54 14.50 5.18
N MET A 31 16.46 14.09 4.50
CA MET A 31 15.42 13.24 5.07
C MET A 31 15.95 11.83 5.41
N LEU A 32 16.73 11.21 4.54
CA LEU A 32 17.33 9.89 4.78
C LEU A 32 18.35 9.91 5.92
N MET A 33 19.08 11.03 6.11
CA MET A 33 19.98 11.20 7.25
C MET A 33 19.22 11.18 8.59
N LYS A 34 18.03 11.79 8.64
CA LYS A 34 17.16 11.76 9.82
C LYS A 34 16.53 10.39 10.06
N ASN A 35 16.42 9.56 9.01
CA ASN A 35 15.78 8.25 9.01
C ASN A 35 16.80 7.16 8.63
N SER A 36 17.86 7.06 9.44
CA SER A 36 19.03 6.23 9.15
C SER A 36 18.79 4.72 9.20
N ASP A 37 17.58 4.30 9.56
CA ASP A 37 17.05 2.94 9.58
C ASP A 37 16.17 2.60 8.36
N CYS A 38 15.85 3.60 7.53
CA CYS A 38 15.11 3.41 6.28
C CYS A 38 15.86 2.48 5.31
N TYR A 39 15.23 1.39 4.88
CA TYR A 39 15.79 0.43 3.93
C TYR A 39 15.41 0.73 2.49
N PHE A 40 14.22 1.30 2.27
CA PHE A 40 13.62 1.51 0.96
C PHE A 40 13.14 2.94 0.77
N LEU A 41 13.44 3.51 -0.39
CA LEU A 41 12.89 4.79 -0.83
C LEU A 41 12.11 4.57 -2.12
N CYS A 42 10.79 4.67 -2.04
CA CYS A 42 9.88 4.64 -3.19
C CYS A 42 9.65 6.06 -3.69
N ILE A 43 9.88 6.29 -4.97
CA ILE A 43 9.71 7.60 -5.61
C ILE A 43 8.66 7.48 -6.70
N THR A 44 7.71 8.40 -6.71
CA THR A 44 6.76 8.61 -7.80
C THR A 44 7.01 9.99 -8.42
N GLU A 45 6.68 10.15 -9.70
CA GLU A 45 6.93 11.38 -10.47
C GLU A 45 8.41 11.82 -10.47
N HIS A 46 9.34 10.89 -10.72
CA HIS A 46 10.77 11.24 -10.76
C HIS A 46 11.18 12.08 -11.98
N TRP A 47 10.45 11.97 -13.11
CA TRP A 47 10.65 12.75 -14.35
C TRP A 47 12.07 12.62 -14.93
N LYS A 48 12.56 11.39 -15.02
CA LYS A 48 13.90 11.06 -15.53
C LYS A 48 13.80 9.94 -16.54
N SER A 49 14.67 9.97 -17.55
CA SER A 49 14.91 8.82 -18.41
C SER A 49 15.69 7.73 -17.65
N VAL A 50 15.77 6.53 -18.23
CA VAL A 50 16.56 5.42 -17.69
C VAL A 50 18.03 5.84 -17.51
N SER A 51 18.62 6.49 -18.50
CA SER A 51 20.02 6.96 -18.45
C SER A 51 20.22 8.00 -17.36
N GLN A 52 19.30 8.95 -17.22
CA GLN A 52 19.36 9.96 -16.16
C GLN A 52 19.25 9.34 -14.77
N LEU A 53 18.33 8.39 -14.55
CA LEU A 53 18.22 7.69 -13.27
C LEU A 53 19.47 6.91 -12.89
N GLN A 54 20.13 6.27 -13.87
CA GLN A 54 21.38 5.54 -13.62
C GLN A 54 22.53 6.45 -13.19
N THR A 55 22.55 7.69 -13.68
CA THR A 55 23.57 8.68 -13.28
C THR A 55 23.26 9.40 -11.97
N LEU A 56 21.98 9.48 -11.60
CA LEU A 56 21.53 10.17 -10.40
C LEU A 56 21.79 9.30 -9.16
N LYS A 57 22.73 9.74 -8.33
CA LYS A 57 23.12 9.05 -7.11
C LYS A 57 22.37 9.61 -5.91
N ILE A 58 21.88 8.73 -5.05
CA ILE A 58 21.37 9.04 -3.71
C ILE A 58 22.29 8.33 -2.73
N ARG A 59 22.94 9.05 -1.81
CA ARG A 59 23.96 8.48 -0.92
C ARG A 59 23.44 7.25 -0.17
N ASN A 60 24.22 6.16 -0.17
CA ASN A 60 23.93 4.86 0.46
C ASN A 60 22.76 4.07 -0.14
N PHE A 61 22.16 4.54 -1.23
CA PHE A 61 21.06 3.88 -1.92
C PHE A 61 21.42 3.61 -3.38
N LYS A 62 20.95 2.46 -3.89
CA LYS A 62 21.01 2.10 -5.29
C LYS A 62 19.60 1.93 -5.85
N ILE A 63 19.45 2.19 -7.14
CA ILE A 63 18.19 1.88 -7.84
C ILE A 63 18.02 0.36 -7.93
N ALA A 64 16.87 -0.13 -7.52
CA ALA A 64 16.53 -1.55 -7.53
C ALA A 64 15.61 -1.88 -8.70
N ALA A 65 14.58 -1.07 -8.95
CA ALA A 65 13.69 -1.18 -10.09
C ALA A 65 13.10 0.20 -10.42
N SER A 66 12.72 0.41 -11.68
CA SER A 66 12.04 1.64 -12.10
C SER A 66 11.20 1.43 -13.35
N TYR A 67 10.24 2.32 -13.53
CA TYR A 67 9.53 2.55 -14.77
C TYR A 67 9.71 4.02 -15.17
N CYS A 68 10.27 4.25 -16.35
CA CYS A 68 10.48 5.59 -16.90
C CYS A 68 9.53 5.82 -18.07
N ARG A 69 9.00 7.03 -18.20
CA ARG A 69 8.37 7.47 -19.45
C ARG A 69 9.42 7.89 -20.47
N ASP A 70 8.97 8.11 -21.71
CA ASP A 70 9.79 8.69 -22.78
C ASP A 70 10.38 10.05 -22.36
N GLU A 71 11.44 10.48 -23.03
CA GLU A 71 12.10 11.75 -22.72
C GLU A 71 11.12 12.94 -22.73
N ARG A 72 11.30 13.85 -21.77
CA ARG A 72 10.52 15.09 -21.57
C ARG A 72 9.07 14.89 -21.13
N GLN A 73 8.70 13.72 -20.64
CA GLN A 73 7.39 13.48 -20.05
C GLN A 73 7.47 13.36 -18.53
N HIS A 74 6.47 13.93 -17.86
CA HIS A 74 6.28 13.83 -16.41
C HIS A 74 5.70 12.46 -16.05
N GLY A 75 6.01 11.94 -14.87
CA GLY A 75 5.64 10.60 -14.40
C GLY A 75 6.86 9.75 -14.05
N GLY A 76 6.64 8.43 -14.02
CA GLY A 76 7.63 7.42 -13.69
C GLY A 76 7.69 7.10 -12.20
N VAL A 77 8.13 5.88 -11.90
CA VAL A 77 8.32 5.40 -10.53
C VAL A 77 9.68 4.72 -10.37
N ALA A 78 10.25 4.77 -9.18
CA ALA A 78 11.51 4.12 -8.86
C ALA A 78 11.52 3.59 -7.42
N ILE A 79 12.11 2.42 -7.24
CA ILE A 79 12.46 1.87 -5.93
C ILE A 79 13.96 1.98 -5.77
N TYR A 80 14.38 2.74 -4.78
CA TYR A 80 15.74 2.76 -4.27
C TYR A 80 15.83 1.89 -3.02
N VAL A 81 16.93 1.17 -2.88
CA VAL A 81 17.22 0.32 -1.72
C VAL A 81 18.63 0.60 -1.22
N ARG A 82 18.89 0.41 0.08
CA ARG A 82 20.27 0.51 0.57
C ARG A 82 21.23 -0.38 -0.21
N GLU A 83 22.40 0.15 -0.51
CA GLU A 83 23.40 -0.51 -1.39
C GLU A 83 23.74 -1.95 -0.95
N LYS A 84 23.82 -2.17 0.37
CA LYS A 84 24.18 -3.46 0.97
C LYS A 84 23.07 -4.52 0.89
N ILE A 85 21.83 -4.14 0.59
CA ILE A 85 20.71 -5.08 0.48
C ILE A 85 20.71 -5.73 -0.90
N LYS A 86 20.54 -7.04 -0.92
CA LYS A 86 20.32 -7.80 -2.16
C LYS A 86 18.83 -7.78 -2.49
N CYS A 87 18.52 -7.43 -3.74
CA CYS A 87 17.16 -7.40 -4.27
C CYS A 87 17.13 -8.01 -5.66
N CYS A 88 15.98 -8.59 -6.01
CA CYS A 88 15.66 -9.13 -7.33
C CYS A 88 14.43 -8.41 -7.87
N VAL A 89 14.48 -7.94 -9.11
CA VAL A 89 13.35 -7.27 -9.76
C VAL A 89 12.25 -8.29 -10.07
N ARG A 90 11.00 -7.89 -9.85
CA ARG A 90 9.83 -8.67 -10.26
C ARG A 90 9.34 -8.21 -11.63
N GLU A 91 10.07 -8.57 -12.67
CA GLU A 91 9.85 -8.10 -14.06
C GLU A 91 8.40 -8.25 -14.53
N LYS A 92 7.74 -9.38 -14.24
CA LYS A 92 6.33 -9.60 -14.59
C LYS A 92 5.39 -8.55 -14.00
N LEU A 93 5.66 -8.07 -12.79
CA LEU A 93 4.90 -7.00 -12.17
C LEU A 93 5.26 -5.64 -12.78
N CYS A 94 6.55 -5.36 -12.97
CA CYS A 94 6.99 -4.12 -13.62
C CYS A 94 6.38 -3.94 -15.02
N ASN A 95 6.18 -5.04 -15.75
CA ASN A 95 5.53 -5.09 -17.07
C ASN A 95 4.03 -4.77 -17.06
N LEU A 96 3.38 -4.68 -15.89
CA LEU A 96 2.02 -4.15 -15.78
C LEU A 96 1.96 -2.63 -16.00
N SER A 97 3.13 -1.97 -16.08
CA SER A 97 3.17 -0.52 -16.24
C SER A 97 2.62 -0.06 -17.57
N ILE A 98 1.58 0.76 -17.51
CA ILE A 98 0.97 1.46 -18.63
C ILE A 98 1.08 2.95 -18.37
N LYS A 99 1.84 3.62 -19.24
CA LYS A 99 2.02 5.08 -19.26
C LYS A 99 0.69 5.80 -19.10
N GLY A 100 0.60 6.71 -18.14
CA GLY A 100 -0.60 7.54 -17.96
C GLY A 100 -1.75 6.85 -17.23
N VAL A 101 -1.62 5.55 -16.87
CA VAL A 101 -2.70 4.77 -16.25
C VAL A 101 -2.24 4.09 -14.96
N PHE A 102 -1.23 3.24 -15.04
CA PHE A 102 -0.73 2.44 -13.92
C PHE A 102 0.77 2.33 -14.04
N GLU A 103 1.54 3.01 -13.20
CA GLU A 103 3.00 3.01 -13.28
C GLU A 103 3.55 2.33 -12.05
N CYS A 104 4.29 1.24 -12.22
CA CYS A 104 4.68 0.43 -11.08
C CYS A 104 6.10 -0.13 -11.22
N ALA A 105 6.68 -0.43 -10.07
CA ALA A 105 7.89 -1.23 -9.98
C ALA A 105 7.80 -2.13 -8.75
N ALA A 106 8.43 -3.30 -8.80
CA ALA A 106 8.40 -4.24 -7.69
C ALA A 106 9.71 -5.01 -7.55
N VAL A 107 10.11 -5.28 -6.31
CA VAL A 107 11.34 -6.01 -5.98
C VAL A 107 11.13 -6.97 -4.81
N ASP A 108 11.82 -8.10 -4.85
CA ASP A 108 11.98 -9.02 -3.71
C ASP A 108 13.37 -8.81 -3.10
N CYS A 109 13.44 -8.59 -1.80
CA CYS A 109 14.68 -8.35 -1.05
C CYS A 109 14.77 -9.24 0.18
N SER A 110 15.99 -9.42 0.68
CA SER A 110 16.24 -10.11 1.95
C SER A 110 16.82 -9.13 2.98
N ILE A 111 16.07 -8.88 4.05
CA ILE A 111 16.46 -7.99 5.15
C ILE A 111 16.46 -8.79 6.44
N ASN A 112 17.61 -8.88 7.12
CA ASN A 112 17.75 -9.59 8.39
C ASN A 112 17.18 -11.02 8.34
N ASN A 113 17.50 -11.76 7.27
CA ASN A 113 17.00 -13.12 6.96
C ASN A 113 15.46 -13.22 6.76
N ARG A 114 14.79 -12.12 6.48
CA ARG A 114 13.36 -12.07 6.16
C ARG A 114 13.16 -11.68 4.70
N ARG A 115 12.20 -12.33 4.05
CA ARG A 115 11.77 -11.99 2.70
C ARG A 115 10.87 -10.77 2.75
N VAL A 116 11.20 -9.75 1.96
CA VAL A 116 10.41 -8.53 1.84
C VAL A 116 10.13 -8.29 0.36
N SER A 117 8.88 -8.12 -0.02
CA SER A 117 8.48 -7.66 -1.35
C SER A 117 8.03 -6.21 -1.24
N VAL A 118 8.61 -5.34 -2.06
CA VAL A 118 8.26 -3.92 -2.10
C VAL A 118 7.68 -3.60 -3.46
N GLY A 119 6.51 -2.97 -3.47
CA GLY A 119 5.86 -2.41 -4.64
C GLY A 119 5.75 -0.90 -4.53
N THR A 120 6.08 -0.19 -5.61
CA THR A 120 5.74 1.24 -5.75
C THR A 120 4.74 1.39 -6.89
N ILE A 121 3.66 2.15 -6.68
CA ILE A 121 2.60 2.35 -7.68
C ILE A 121 2.25 3.83 -7.78
N TYR A 122 2.08 4.32 -9.00
CA TYR A 122 1.57 5.66 -9.28
C TYR A 122 0.43 5.57 -10.28
N ARG A 123 -0.70 6.19 -9.92
CA ARG A 123 -1.81 6.44 -10.84
C ARG A 123 -1.87 7.94 -11.11
N PRO A 124 -1.64 8.39 -12.35
CA PRO A 124 -1.90 9.77 -12.74
C PRO A 124 -3.38 10.13 -12.54
N PRO A 125 -3.71 11.37 -12.14
CA PRO A 125 -5.08 11.77 -11.82
C PRO A 125 -6.06 11.55 -12.99
N ASP A 126 -5.60 11.81 -14.21
CA ASP A 126 -6.39 11.70 -15.44
C ASP A 126 -6.44 10.28 -16.04
N GLY A 127 -5.75 9.31 -15.42
CA GLY A 127 -5.71 7.93 -15.90
C GLY A 127 -7.04 7.19 -15.72
N GLY A 128 -7.37 6.28 -16.64
CA GLY A 128 -8.60 5.48 -16.59
C GLY A 128 -8.71 4.66 -15.30
N VAL A 129 -9.65 5.03 -14.42
CA VAL A 129 -9.78 4.44 -13.06
C VAL A 129 -10.12 2.96 -13.10
N SER A 130 -11.00 2.52 -14.02
CA SER A 130 -11.35 1.11 -14.16
C SER A 130 -10.13 0.26 -14.50
N VAL A 131 -9.37 0.68 -15.53
CA VAL A 131 -8.15 -0.01 -15.96
C VAL A 131 -7.10 -0.02 -14.85
N PHE A 132 -7.01 1.06 -14.07
CA PHE A 132 -6.15 1.08 -12.88
C PHE A 132 -6.55 -0.01 -11.87
N PHE A 133 -7.83 -0.20 -11.56
CA PHE A 133 -8.26 -1.22 -10.61
C PHE A 133 -7.99 -2.65 -11.13
N ASP A 134 -8.22 -2.91 -12.41
CA ASP A 134 -7.92 -4.21 -13.02
C ASP A 134 -6.41 -4.54 -12.94
N LEU A 135 -5.56 -3.54 -13.15
CA LEU A 135 -4.10 -3.69 -13.06
C LEU A 135 -3.63 -3.76 -11.62
N LEU A 136 -4.27 -3.03 -10.71
CA LEU A 136 -3.98 -3.09 -9.28
C LEU A 136 -4.29 -4.48 -8.74
N GLU A 137 -5.43 -5.06 -9.09
CA GLU A 137 -5.77 -6.43 -8.69
C GLU A 137 -4.73 -7.44 -9.20
N GLN A 138 -4.36 -7.36 -10.48
CA GLN A 138 -3.29 -8.19 -11.05
C GLN A 138 -1.95 -8.01 -10.33
N PHE A 139 -1.61 -6.77 -9.99
CA PHE A 139 -0.40 -6.46 -9.23
C PHE A 139 -0.45 -7.08 -7.83
N LEU A 140 -1.58 -6.95 -7.12
CA LEU A 140 -1.80 -7.50 -5.78
C LEU A 140 -1.73 -9.03 -5.77
N LEU A 141 -2.39 -9.68 -6.73
CA LEU A 141 -2.30 -11.13 -6.95
C LEU A 141 -0.86 -11.57 -7.20
N GLY A 142 -0.14 -10.82 -8.04
CA GLY A 142 1.22 -11.17 -8.42
C GLY A 142 2.24 -10.91 -7.30
N ILE A 143 2.13 -9.80 -6.57
CA ILE A 143 3.07 -9.43 -5.50
C ILE A 143 2.88 -10.30 -4.26
N TYR A 144 1.66 -10.81 -4.05
CA TYR A 144 1.36 -11.72 -2.96
C TYR A 144 2.29 -12.94 -2.97
N LYS A 145 2.89 -13.23 -1.81
CA LYS A 145 3.78 -14.36 -1.61
C LYS A 145 3.73 -14.80 -0.16
N GLU A 146 3.65 -16.11 0.05
CA GLU A 146 3.65 -16.68 1.39
C GLU A 146 4.96 -16.33 2.13
N ASP A 147 4.87 -16.22 3.46
CA ASP A 147 5.99 -15.94 4.36
C ASP A 147 6.94 -14.83 3.84
N THR A 148 6.33 -13.75 3.34
CA THR A 148 7.00 -12.57 2.80
C THR A 148 6.29 -11.33 3.33
N THR A 149 7.05 -10.36 3.86
CA THR A 149 6.50 -9.05 4.23
C THR A 149 6.28 -8.26 2.95
N ILE A 150 5.04 -7.87 2.65
CA ILE A 150 4.74 -7.08 1.47
C ILE A 150 4.48 -5.63 1.91
N ILE A 151 5.14 -4.69 1.23
CA ILE A 151 4.99 -3.26 1.46
C ILE A 151 4.63 -2.62 0.12
N ILE A 152 3.51 -1.90 0.06
CA ILE A 152 3.09 -1.19 -1.15
C ILE A 152 3.04 0.30 -0.80
N ALA A 153 3.71 1.12 -1.58
CA ALA A 153 3.67 2.56 -1.38
C ALA A 153 3.43 3.28 -2.69
N GLY A 154 2.79 4.44 -2.65
CA GLY A 154 2.47 5.10 -3.89
C GLY A 154 1.65 6.36 -3.75
N ASP A 155 1.19 6.83 -4.89
CA ASP A 155 0.21 7.90 -4.99
C ASP A 155 -0.82 7.45 -6.03
N PHE A 156 -2.03 7.14 -5.56
CA PHE A 156 -3.07 6.57 -6.41
C PHE A 156 -3.99 7.65 -6.94
N ASN A 157 -3.83 8.91 -6.50
CA ASN A 157 -4.72 10.01 -6.86
C ASN A 157 -6.21 9.64 -6.70
N ILE A 158 -6.56 8.86 -5.67
CA ILE A 158 -7.93 8.52 -5.29
C ILE A 158 -8.26 9.29 -4.02
N ASN A 159 -9.33 10.08 -4.04
CA ASN A 159 -9.73 10.84 -2.86
C ASN A 159 -10.28 9.89 -1.78
N LEU A 160 -9.51 9.70 -0.71
CA LEU A 160 -9.88 8.86 0.43
C LEU A 160 -10.65 9.63 1.53
N LEU A 161 -10.63 10.97 1.48
CA LEU A 161 -11.33 11.82 2.46
C LEU A 161 -12.81 11.97 2.14
N GLY A 162 -13.17 11.98 0.86
CA GLY A 162 -14.56 11.99 0.42
C GLY A 162 -15.12 10.58 0.28
N ASP A 163 -16.43 10.43 0.37
CA ASP A 163 -17.08 9.18 -0.02
C ASP A 163 -17.23 9.11 -1.53
N SER A 164 -16.64 8.08 -2.12
CA SER A 164 -16.67 7.83 -3.55
C SER A 164 -16.64 6.34 -3.81
N ALA A 165 -17.26 5.90 -4.90
CA ALA A 165 -17.18 4.51 -5.35
C ALA A 165 -15.72 4.04 -5.49
N ASN A 166 -14.83 4.92 -5.98
CA ASN A 166 -13.40 4.62 -6.13
C ASN A 166 -12.69 4.36 -4.78
N LYS A 167 -12.99 5.16 -3.75
CA LYS A 167 -12.48 4.90 -2.38
C LYS A 167 -12.96 3.54 -1.89
N VAL A 168 -14.25 3.25 -2.06
CA VAL A 168 -14.84 1.98 -1.63
C VAL A 168 -14.17 0.80 -2.34
N THR A 169 -14.08 0.83 -3.67
CA THR A 169 -13.42 -0.19 -4.47
C THR A 169 -11.97 -0.39 -4.04
N LEU A 170 -11.21 0.70 -3.88
CA LEU A 170 -9.81 0.63 -3.44
C LEU A 170 -9.69 -0.02 -2.06
N VAL A 171 -10.44 0.45 -1.07
CA VAL A 171 -10.40 -0.07 0.30
C VAL A 171 -10.79 -1.55 0.32
N CYS A 172 -11.79 -1.96 -0.45
CA CYS A 172 -12.26 -3.34 -0.49
C CYS A 172 -11.25 -4.27 -1.16
N LEU A 173 -10.70 -3.84 -2.29
CA LEU A 173 -9.63 -4.57 -2.96
C LEU A 173 -8.43 -4.74 -2.03
N MET A 174 -7.96 -3.67 -1.38
CA MET A 174 -6.85 -3.75 -0.43
C MET A 174 -7.16 -4.70 0.74
N ARG A 175 -8.33 -4.57 1.36
CA ARG A 175 -8.75 -5.43 2.48
C ARG A 175 -8.84 -6.91 2.10
N SER A 176 -9.20 -7.22 0.85
CA SER A 176 -9.28 -8.61 0.36
C SER A 176 -7.92 -9.32 0.40
N PHE A 177 -6.82 -8.58 0.20
CA PHE A 177 -5.44 -9.07 0.34
C PHE A 177 -4.90 -8.93 1.77
N GLY A 178 -5.74 -8.49 2.71
CA GLY A 178 -5.34 -8.24 4.09
C GLY A 178 -4.54 -6.95 4.28
N LEU A 179 -4.51 -6.05 3.29
CA LEU A 179 -3.92 -4.72 3.41
C LEU A 179 -4.84 -3.81 4.23
N SER A 180 -4.25 -3.09 5.18
CA SER A 180 -4.92 -2.00 5.89
C SER A 180 -4.25 -0.68 5.59
N GLN A 181 -5.05 0.37 5.45
CA GLN A 181 -4.52 1.72 5.29
C GLN A 181 -4.08 2.26 6.66
N ASN A 182 -2.85 2.78 6.75
CA ASN A 182 -2.42 3.57 7.91
C ASN A 182 -2.45 5.05 7.54
N HIS A 183 -3.23 5.81 8.30
CA HIS A 183 -3.31 7.26 8.15
C HIS A 183 -2.23 8.01 8.95
N VAL A 184 -1.37 7.31 9.69
CA VAL A 184 -0.52 7.94 10.72
C VAL A 184 0.92 8.09 10.24
N ALA A 185 1.39 9.35 10.19
CA ALA A 185 2.79 9.64 10.39
C ALA A 185 3.07 9.38 11.89
N GLN A 186 3.73 8.25 12.17
CA GLN A 186 4.12 7.67 13.47
C GLN A 186 3.20 6.61 14.12
N LYS A 187 3.86 5.47 14.35
CA LYS A 187 3.62 4.41 15.35
C LYS A 187 2.51 3.38 15.10
N ILE A 188 3.02 2.18 14.80
CA ILE A 188 2.46 0.83 14.98
C ILE A 188 1.53 0.37 13.87
N VAL A 189 1.99 -0.66 13.15
CA VAL A 189 1.33 -1.17 11.96
C VAL A 189 1.43 -2.69 11.84
N PHE A 190 0.29 -3.32 11.55
CA PHE A 190 0.12 -4.72 11.18
C PHE A 190 0.33 -4.95 9.67
N ARG A 191 0.65 -6.20 9.32
CA ARG A 191 0.85 -6.77 7.96
C ARG A 191 0.11 -6.04 6.80
N LEU A 192 0.92 -5.62 5.83
CA LEU A 192 0.56 -5.08 4.51
C LEU A 192 0.02 -3.63 4.54
N ASP A 193 0.87 -2.68 4.16
CA ASP A 193 0.55 -1.26 4.16
C ASP A 193 0.45 -0.69 2.75
N VAL A 194 -0.52 0.20 2.59
CA VAL A 194 -0.67 1.10 1.45
C VAL A 194 -0.64 2.52 1.98
N VAL A 195 0.37 3.29 1.54
CA VAL A 195 0.42 4.73 1.76
C VAL A 195 -0.06 5.40 0.49
N ASP A 196 -1.23 6.05 0.53
CA ASP A 196 -1.72 6.95 -0.51
C ASP A 196 -1.54 8.41 -0.04
N VAL A 197 -1.06 9.29 -0.94
CA VAL A 197 -0.71 10.69 -0.62
C VAL A 197 -1.40 11.63 -1.59
N THR A 198 -2.72 11.75 -1.50
CA THR A 198 -3.44 12.80 -2.24
C THR A 198 -3.39 14.13 -1.49
N LYS A 199 -2.44 15.03 -1.82
CA LYS A 199 -2.65 16.48 -1.68
C LYS A 199 -2.00 17.26 -2.83
N SER A 200 -2.83 18.10 -3.45
CA SER A 200 -2.51 18.92 -4.62
C SER A 200 -1.47 20.01 -4.32
N ARG A 201 -0.66 20.31 -5.33
CA ARG A 201 0.14 21.53 -5.57
C ARG A 201 1.45 21.73 -4.78
N ARG A 202 2.57 21.53 -5.50
CA ARG A 202 3.87 22.25 -5.41
C ARG A 202 4.59 22.33 -4.06
N HIS A 203 4.10 21.67 -3.02
CA HIS A 203 4.75 21.65 -1.71
C HIS A 203 5.23 20.23 -1.42
N PHE A 204 6.52 20.11 -1.14
CA PHE A 204 7.07 18.91 -0.54
C PHE A 204 6.34 18.65 0.77
N THR A 205 5.65 17.52 0.82
CA THR A 205 4.94 17.08 2.01
C THR A 205 5.92 16.49 2.99
N GLU A 206 5.60 16.54 4.28
CA GLU A 206 6.43 15.90 5.31
C GLU A 206 6.63 14.40 5.00
N PRO A 207 7.79 13.83 5.35
CA PRO A 207 8.07 12.42 5.14
C PRO A 207 7.01 11.54 5.83
N LYS A 208 6.28 10.73 5.07
CA LYS A 208 5.52 9.62 5.66
C LYS A 208 6.48 8.46 5.86
N ILE A 209 7.03 8.37 7.07
CA ILE A 209 7.88 7.25 7.52
C ILE A 209 6.93 6.12 7.92
N LEU A 210 7.08 4.98 7.25
CA LEU A 210 6.34 3.77 7.57
C LEU A 210 7.27 2.80 8.30
N ASP A 211 7.04 2.63 9.60
CA ASP A 211 7.72 1.63 10.43
C ASP A 211 6.86 0.36 10.48
N VAL A 212 7.19 -0.65 9.68
CA VAL A 212 6.47 -1.93 9.69
C VAL A 212 6.99 -2.80 10.84
N VAL A 213 6.18 -2.96 11.89
CA VAL A 213 6.43 -3.89 13.00
C VAL A 213 5.87 -5.26 12.61
N ASP A 214 6.73 -6.27 12.49
CA ASP A 214 6.28 -7.64 12.26
C ASP A 214 5.60 -8.20 13.53
N VAL A 215 4.29 -8.04 13.60
CA VAL A 215 3.45 -8.73 14.58
C VAL A 215 3.17 -10.15 14.06
N THR A 216 3.74 -11.14 14.72
CA THR A 216 3.75 -12.53 14.28
C THR A 216 2.35 -13.13 14.05
N LYS A 217 2.20 -13.71 12.84
CA LYS A 217 1.37 -14.87 12.43
C LYS A 217 -0.14 -14.88 12.76
N SER A 218 -0.92 -14.33 11.83
CA SER A 218 -2.19 -14.97 11.41
C SER A 218 -2.06 -15.37 9.95
N ARG A 219 -1.84 -16.67 9.71
CA ARG A 219 -1.76 -17.29 8.38
C ARG A 219 -3.17 -17.68 7.93
N ARG A 220 -3.59 -17.26 6.75
CA ARG A 220 -4.75 -17.85 6.05
C ARG A 220 -4.23 -18.81 4.99
N HIS A 221 -4.80 -19.99 4.94
CA HIS A 221 -4.49 -21.00 3.93
C HIS A 221 -5.75 -21.19 3.11
N PHE A 222 -5.66 -21.07 1.79
CA PHE A 222 -6.80 -21.26 0.88
C PHE A 222 -6.87 -22.73 0.43
N THR A 223 -6.94 -23.64 1.39
CA THR A 223 -7.17 -25.06 1.13
C THR A 223 -8.64 -25.29 0.84
N GLU A 224 -8.98 -26.28 0.03
CA GLU A 224 -10.37 -26.64 -0.30
C GLU A 224 -11.29 -26.68 0.95
N PRO A 225 -10.91 -27.31 2.08
CA PRO A 225 -11.77 -27.31 3.28
C PRO A 225 -12.02 -25.92 3.88
N LYS A 226 -11.07 -24.99 3.76
CA LYS A 226 -11.20 -23.62 4.29
C LYS A 226 -12.01 -22.72 3.36
N ILE A 227 -11.97 -23.00 2.06
CA ILE A 227 -12.87 -22.38 1.08
C ILE A 227 -14.30 -22.85 1.38
N GLN A 228 -14.51 -24.15 1.60
CA GLN A 228 -15.83 -24.68 1.97
C GLN A 228 -16.33 -24.13 3.32
N GLU A 229 -15.46 -24.00 4.32
CA GLU A 229 -15.78 -23.38 5.60
C GLU A 229 -16.23 -21.91 5.43
N PHE A 230 -15.51 -21.15 4.59
CA PHE A 230 -15.86 -19.77 4.27
C PHE A 230 -17.20 -19.66 3.53
N LEU A 231 -17.42 -20.50 2.51
CA LEU A 231 -18.69 -20.56 1.78
C LEU A 231 -19.86 -20.95 2.69
N THR A 232 -19.63 -21.89 3.61
CA THR A 232 -20.62 -22.29 4.62
C THR A 232 -20.98 -21.10 5.50
N GLY A 233 -19.97 -20.36 5.99
CA GLY A 233 -20.19 -19.14 6.77
C GLY A 233 -21.03 -18.10 6.03
N LEU A 234 -20.69 -17.79 4.77
CA LEU A 234 -21.47 -16.89 3.92
C LEU A 234 -22.92 -17.34 3.74
N SER A 235 -23.15 -18.66 3.64
CA SER A 235 -24.49 -19.22 3.47
C SER A 235 -25.30 -19.26 4.77
N SER A 236 -24.64 -19.25 5.92
CA SER A 236 -25.28 -19.35 7.24
C SER A 236 -25.60 -18.01 7.90
N ASP A 237 -24.97 -16.92 7.46
CA ASP A 237 -25.21 -15.59 8.01
C ASP A 237 -26.54 -14.99 7.55
N ASP A 238 -27.15 -14.21 8.44
CA ASP A 238 -28.41 -13.49 8.18
C ASP A 238 -28.12 -12.13 7.53
N TRP A 239 -28.30 -12.08 6.22
CA TRP A 239 -28.06 -10.88 5.42
C TRP A 239 -29.20 -9.86 5.48
N LEU A 240 -30.23 -10.06 6.31
CA LEU A 240 -31.37 -9.15 6.43
C LEU A 240 -30.95 -7.72 6.78
N GLU A 241 -29.91 -7.50 7.58
CA GLU A 241 -29.43 -6.15 7.88
C GLU A 241 -28.86 -5.42 6.66
N VAL A 242 -28.29 -6.16 5.70
CA VAL A 242 -27.82 -5.63 4.43
C VAL A 242 -29.02 -5.34 3.53
N TYR A 243 -29.94 -6.30 3.38
CA TYR A 243 -31.10 -6.17 2.49
C TYR A 243 -32.13 -5.13 2.97
N ASN A 244 -32.31 -4.97 4.28
CA ASN A 244 -33.23 -4.00 4.87
C ASN A 244 -32.64 -2.59 4.95
N THR A 245 -31.34 -2.41 4.68
CA THR A 245 -30.77 -1.08 4.52
C THR A 245 -31.34 -0.44 3.27
N SER A 246 -31.84 0.80 3.40
CA SER A 246 -32.43 1.55 2.29
C SER A 246 -31.53 1.52 1.06
N SER A 247 -32.09 1.19 -0.09
CA SER A 247 -31.38 1.20 -1.39
C SER A 247 -30.88 2.59 -1.80
N GLN A 248 -31.35 3.65 -1.14
CA GLN A 248 -30.84 5.01 -1.32
C GLN A 248 -29.54 5.27 -0.54
N ASP A 249 -29.17 4.41 0.42
CA ASP A 249 -27.93 4.47 1.18
C ASP A 249 -27.02 3.27 0.85
N VAL A 250 -26.55 3.27 -0.40
CA VAL A 250 -25.68 2.23 -0.97
C VAL A 250 -24.39 2.06 -0.17
N ASN A 251 -23.86 3.14 0.40
CA ASN A 251 -22.62 3.10 1.18
C ASN A 251 -22.83 2.38 2.52
N LEU A 252 -23.92 2.67 3.23
CA LEU A 252 -24.25 1.97 4.47
C LEU A 252 -24.53 0.48 4.22
N GLN A 253 -25.27 0.16 3.16
CA GLN A 253 -25.55 -1.22 2.76
C GLN A 253 -24.26 -1.98 2.46
N TRP A 254 -23.34 -1.37 1.70
CA TRP A 254 -22.04 -1.94 1.39
C TRP A 254 -21.14 -2.11 2.63
N ASN A 255 -21.10 -1.12 3.52
CA ASN A 255 -20.31 -1.19 4.75
C ASN A 255 -20.78 -2.34 5.66
N ARG A 256 -22.09 -2.55 5.76
CA ARG A 256 -22.67 -3.69 6.49
C ARG A 256 -22.30 -5.02 5.84
N PHE A 257 -22.43 -5.11 4.51
CA PHE A 257 -21.99 -6.29 3.77
C PHE A 257 -20.51 -6.61 4.03
N MET A 258 -19.64 -5.61 3.89
CA MET A 258 -18.20 -5.79 4.09
C MET A 258 -17.84 -6.13 5.54
N ALA A 259 -18.59 -5.63 6.53
CA ALA A 259 -18.39 -5.97 7.93
C ALA A 259 -18.67 -7.46 8.19
N ILE A 260 -19.84 -7.95 7.74
CA ILE A 260 -20.23 -9.36 7.84
C ILE A 260 -19.25 -10.25 7.07
N PHE A 261 -19.01 -9.93 5.79
CA PHE A 261 -18.06 -10.64 4.95
C PHE A 261 -16.67 -10.71 5.61
N THR A 262 -16.17 -9.60 6.15
CA THR A 262 -14.84 -9.57 6.79
C THR A 262 -14.80 -10.41 8.06
N CYS A 263 -15.89 -10.46 8.85
CA CYS A 263 -16.00 -11.31 10.04
C CYS A 263 -15.90 -12.80 9.68
N ILE A 264 -16.68 -13.23 8.69
CA ILE A 264 -16.68 -14.60 8.16
C ILE A 264 -15.32 -14.92 7.52
N PHE A 265 -14.77 -13.97 6.78
CA PHE A 265 -13.49 -14.14 6.11
C PHE A 265 -12.36 -14.22 7.16
N LYS A 266 -12.37 -13.42 8.23
CA LYS A 266 -11.34 -13.33 9.32
C LYS A 266 -11.85 -13.80 10.69
N PRO A 267 -12.11 -15.11 10.90
CA PRO A 267 -12.70 -15.62 12.15
C PRO A 267 -11.81 -15.48 13.40
N ARG A 268 -10.51 -15.16 13.27
CA ARG A 268 -9.58 -14.95 14.40
C ARG A 268 -9.44 -13.50 14.86
N CYS A 269 -10.14 -12.54 14.25
CA CYS A 269 -10.22 -11.16 14.75
C CYS A 269 -11.47 -10.97 15.62
N LYS A 270 -11.52 -11.64 16.77
CA LYS A 270 -12.42 -11.26 17.86
C LYS A 270 -11.70 -10.25 18.77
N PHE A 271 -11.46 -9.05 18.27
CA PHE A 271 -11.09 -7.90 19.11
C PHE A 271 -11.93 -6.70 18.68
N ALA A 272 -12.84 -6.34 19.57
CA ALA A 272 -13.62 -5.10 19.66
C ALA A 272 -14.26 -4.59 18.37
N MET A 273 -15.51 -5.00 18.12
CA MET A 273 -16.47 -4.09 17.53
C MET A 273 -16.81 -3.04 18.60
N GLU A 274 -16.16 -1.87 18.56
CA GLU A 274 -16.88 -0.67 18.98
C GLU A 274 -17.70 -0.21 17.77
N PRO A 275 -19.00 0.04 17.94
CA PRO A 275 -19.81 0.53 16.86
C PRO A 275 -19.42 1.98 16.56
N PHE A 276 -19.09 2.26 15.29
CA PHE A 276 -19.09 3.62 14.77
C PHE A 276 -20.56 4.08 14.69
N TYR A 277 -21.15 4.46 15.83
CA TYR A 277 -22.36 5.27 15.88
C TYR A 277 -21.95 6.73 16.02
N ASP A 278 -22.42 7.53 15.06
CA ASP A 278 -22.83 8.93 15.17
C ASP A 278 -21.97 9.90 16.00
N HIS A 279 -21.11 10.63 15.28
CA HIS A 279 -20.84 12.03 15.60
C HIS A 279 -21.06 12.91 14.36
N LEU A 280 -22.29 12.86 13.85
CA LEU A 280 -22.90 13.93 13.08
C LEU A 280 -24.27 14.20 13.69
N ASP A 281 -24.30 15.04 14.72
CA ASP A 281 -25.31 16.10 14.91
C ASP A 281 -25.16 16.70 16.31
N MET A 282 -24.70 17.95 16.35
CA MET A 282 -25.21 18.99 17.25
C MET A 282 -24.42 20.28 17.02
N HIS A 283 -24.81 21.04 15.99
CA HIS A 283 -24.81 22.50 16.06
C HIS A 283 -25.83 23.06 15.06
N PHE A 284 -27.09 23.07 15.51
CA PHE A 284 -28.07 24.08 15.12
C PHE A 284 -28.81 24.53 16.38
N GLN A 285 -28.29 25.59 16.99
CA GLN A 285 -29.01 26.76 17.50
C GLN A 285 -27.99 27.88 17.71
#